data_AF-A6BHI8-F1
#
_entry.id   AF-A6BHI8-F1
#
_cell.length_a   1.000
_cell.length_b   1.000
_cell.length_c   1.000
_cell.angle_alpha   90.00
_cell.angle_beta   90.00
_cell.angle_gamma   90.00
#
_symmetry.space_group_name_H-M   'P 1'
#
loop_
_entity.id
_entity.type
_entity.pdbx_description
1 polymer ?
#
loop_
_entity_poly.entity_id
_entity_poly.type
_entity_poly.pdbx_seq_one_letter_code
_entity_poly.pdbx_strand_id
1 'polypeptide(L)'
;MFFLLYRSVKQVKALHSSALPLQNEELNALYIECLNEVNSKHTIPIYSTAFLKSPVLAGFLHPRIYLPIHLISDFNAGTISATDIRYMLLHELQHYKHKDILIGYLINTVNVFYWFNPLIWYFLKRIRQERELACDSAVLQLLKETEYKSYGNTLINFAETIALSPFPLTMGISGNIKQLKGRILNIASFHQPTFKQKIRGYLICIFVSTIIIGCIPILSAYASDQTGYHFDTTEKNITQLNLSSNFGDYTGSFVLYDQSADKWNIYNMEHASTRVSPNSTYKIYDALLGLESGIITPEHSTFTWNGEPYPFNSWEADQDLTSAIHNSVNWYFQAIDSQAGFEAVRTFLQTINYGNQNTGTNLNLYWTDFSLKISPIEQVELLQDFYQNNFHFDSKNIQAVKKALLLSTTSSGSLYGKTGTGRVNGKDVNGWFIGYIETSNNTYYFATNIQSSSGATGSQATEITKSVLSNLGIWK
;
A
#
# COMPACT_ATOMS: atom_id res chain seq x y z
N MET A 1 11.96 16.80 2.49
CA MET A 1 11.46 16.44 3.84
C MET A 1 12.51 15.82 4.75
N PHE A 2 13.37 14.90 4.26
CA PHE A 2 14.62 14.54 4.98
C PHE A 2 15.45 15.77 5.35
N PHE A 3 15.45 16.81 4.51
CA PHE A 3 16.01 18.12 4.83
C PHE A 3 15.39 18.79 6.09
N LEU A 4 14.09 18.65 6.33
CA LEU A 4 13.41 19.21 7.52
C LEU A 4 13.77 18.44 8.79
N LEU A 5 13.84 17.11 8.71
CA LEU A 5 14.34 16.26 9.79
C LEU A 5 15.80 16.59 10.11
N TYR A 6 16.65 16.65 9.09
CA TYR A 6 18.06 17.01 9.22
C TYR A 6 18.23 18.41 9.84
N ARG A 7 17.44 19.39 9.38
CA ARG A 7 17.43 20.75 9.94
C ARG A 7 16.98 20.76 11.40
N SER A 8 15.95 19.99 11.76
CA SER A 8 15.46 19.85 13.13
C SER A 8 16.52 19.24 14.05
N VAL A 9 17.17 18.14 13.62
CA VAL A 9 18.28 17.53 14.36
C VAL A 9 19.46 18.50 14.51
N LYS A 10 19.80 19.25 13.46
CA LYS A 10 20.87 20.25 13.51
C LYS A 10 20.54 21.41 14.47
N GLN A 11 19.28 21.87 14.50
CA GLN A 11 18.82 22.91 15.44
C GLN A 11 18.87 22.43 16.89
N VAL A 12 18.42 21.20 17.16
CA VAL A 12 18.51 20.60 18.50
C VAL A 12 19.98 20.46 18.91
N LYS A 13 20.86 19.97 18.03
CA LYS A 13 22.30 19.89 18.32
C LYS A 13 22.92 21.26 18.60
N ALA A 14 22.58 22.28 17.81
CA ALA A 14 23.05 23.64 18.03
C ALA A 14 22.59 24.19 19.40
N LEU A 15 21.34 23.93 19.76
CA LEU A 15 20.78 24.30 21.07
C LEU A 15 21.53 23.62 22.21
N HIS A 16 21.80 22.31 22.09
CA HIS A 16 22.58 21.56 23.08
C HIS A 16 24.01 22.11 23.23
N SER A 17 24.66 22.51 22.13
CA SER A 17 26.03 23.03 22.19
C SER A 17 26.14 24.44 22.77
N SER A 18 25.09 25.25 22.68
CA SER A 18 25.07 26.62 23.19
C SER A 18 24.50 26.76 24.60
N ALA A 19 24.03 25.66 25.19
CA ALA A 19 23.33 25.67 26.46
C ALA A 19 24.31 25.54 27.64
N LEU A 20 24.11 26.37 28.67
CA LEU A 20 24.88 26.33 29.91
C LEU A 20 23.99 25.85 31.06
N PRO A 21 24.52 25.16 32.09
CA PRO A 21 23.74 24.85 33.28
C PRO A 21 23.13 26.13 33.88
N LEU A 22 21.90 26.04 34.40
CA LEU A 22 21.28 27.18 35.07
C LEU A 22 22.06 27.55 36.33
N GLN A 23 22.63 28.76 36.36
CA GLN A 23 23.47 29.24 37.47
C GLN A 23 22.70 30.04 38.52
N ASN A 24 21.49 30.54 38.20
CA ASN A 24 20.69 31.33 39.13
C ASN A 24 20.09 30.41 40.21
N GLU A 25 20.48 30.63 41.48
CA GLU A 25 20.09 29.81 42.62
C GLU A 25 18.59 29.92 42.94
N GLU A 26 18.00 31.11 42.85
CA GLU A 26 16.57 31.33 43.11
C GLU A 26 15.68 30.60 42.10
N LEU A 27 16.04 30.67 40.82
CA LEU A 27 15.34 29.96 39.76
C LEU A 27 15.52 28.44 39.86
N ASN A 28 16.67 27.99 40.33
CA ASN A 28 16.91 26.57 40.57
C ASN A 28 16.08 26.06 41.77
N ALA A 29 15.96 26.84 42.84
CA ALA A 29 15.09 26.54 43.97
C ALA A 29 13.62 26.47 43.52
N LEU A 30 13.15 27.46 42.76
CA LEU A 30 11.80 27.47 42.19
C LEU A 30 11.54 26.26 41.28
N TYR A 31 12.53 25.85 40.49
CA TYR A 31 12.45 24.65 39.65
C TYR A 31 12.29 23.37 40.49
N ILE A 32 13.02 23.24 41.59
CA ILE A 32 12.91 22.11 42.51
C ILE A 32 11.53 22.08 43.17
N GLU A 33 10.97 23.23 43.54
CA GLU A 33 9.59 23.33 44.04
C GLU A 33 8.58 22.84 42.99
N CYS A 34 8.71 23.30 41.75
CA CYS A 34 7.85 22.86 40.64
C CYS A 34 7.95 21.34 40.39
N LEU A 35 9.16 20.76 40.46
CA LEU A 35 9.36 19.32 40.33
C LEU A 35 8.59 18.53 41.39
N ASN A 36 8.60 19.02 42.63
CA ASN A 36 7.87 18.43 43.75
C ASN A 36 6.36 18.56 43.53
N GLU A 37 5.86 19.71 43.09
CA GLU A 37 4.44 19.93 42.76
C GLU A 37 3.92 18.94 41.69
N VAL A 38 4.72 18.67 40.67
CA VAL A 38 4.36 17.75 39.57
C VAL A 38 4.45 16.27 39.99
N ASN A 39 5.01 15.97 41.17
CA ASN A 39 5.33 14.64 41.69
C ASN A 39 6.23 13.83 40.72
N SER A 40 7.25 14.46 40.13
CA SER A 40 8.20 13.78 39.26
C SER A 40 9.27 13.04 40.08
N LYS A 41 9.45 11.73 39.83
CA LYS A 41 10.52 10.92 40.43
C LYS A 41 11.89 11.13 39.77
N HIS A 42 11.92 11.78 38.60
CA HIS A 42 13.13 12.01 37.82
C HIS A 42 13.45 13.51 37.77
N THR A 43 14.67 13.86 38.18
CA THR A 43 15.22 15.20 38.03
C THR A 43 15.58 15.44 36.57
N ILE A 44 14.96 16.46 35.95
CA ILE A 44 15.24 16.81 34.56
C ILE A 44 16.30 17.91 34.57
N PRO A 45 17.41 17.77 33.87
CA PRO A 45 18.40 18.83 33.80
C PRO A 45 17.83 20.11 33.17
N ILE A 46 18.02 21.25 33.85
CA ILE A 46 17.64 22.58 33.37
C ILE A 46 18.89 23.36 32.92
N TYR A 47 18.80 24.00 31.75
CA TYR A 47 19.88 24.75 31.13
C TYR A 47 19.40 26.14 30.70
N SER A 48 20.29 27.12 30.65
CA SER A 48 20.07 28.45 30.08
C SER A 48 20.59 28.55 28.63
N THR A 49 19.91 29.32 27.78
CA THR A 49 20.31 29.51 26.36
C THR A 49 19.93 30.88 25.80
N ALA A 50 20.77 31.44 24.94
CA ALA A 50 20.57 32.75 24.30
C ALA A 50 19.62 32.71 23.09
N PHE A 51 19.44 31.54 22.48
CA PHE A 51 18.81 31.42 21.15
C PHE A 51 17.32 31.08 21.18
N LEU A 52 16.74 30.95 22.37
CA LEU A 52 15.32 30.66 22.52
C LEU A 52 14.52 31.91 22.93
N LYS A 53 13.31 31.98 22.40
CA LYS A 53 12.29 32.96 22.80
C LYS A 53 11.38 32.43 23.89
N SER A 54 11.36 31.11 24.08
CA SER A 54 10.58 30.50 25.14
C SER A 54 11.25 29.33 25.84
N PRO A 55 10.82 29.00 27.07
CA PRO A 55 11.12 27.71 27.66
C PRO A 55 10.71 26.61 26.68
N VAL A 56 11.58 25.62 26.50
CA VAL A 56 11.30 24.47 25.64
C VAL A 56 11.91 23.22 26.26
N LEU A 57 11.11 22.16 26.34
CA LEU A 57 11.58 20.80 26.54
C LEU A 57 12.12 20.22 25.21
N ALA A 58 13.41 19.89 25.16
CA ALA A 58 14.02 19.27 23.98
C ALA A 58 15.03 18.17 24.33
N GLY A 59 15.25 17.25 23.39
CA GLY A 59 16.21 16.14 23.52
C GLY A 59 15.69 14.86 22.88
N PHE A 60 16.59 13.97 22.45
CA PHE A 60 16.21 12.71 21.79
C PHE A 60 16.01 11.55 22.79
N LEU A 61 17.06 11.21 23.54
CA LEU A 61 17.03 10.16 24.59
C LEU A 61 17.10 10.72 26.02
N HIS A 62 17.63 11.94 26.15
CA HIS A 62 17.78 12.63 27.42
C HIS A 62 17.11 14.00 27.32
N PRO A 63 15.82 14.08 27.67
CA PRO A 63 15.08 15.34 27.62
C PRO A 63 15.65 16.34 28.64
N ARG A 64 15.72 17.61 28.24
CA ARG A 64 16.26 18.72 29.02
C ARG A 64 15.34 19.93 28.85
N ILE A 65 15.20 20.71 29.91
CA ILE A 65 14.45 21.97 29.87
C ILE A 65 15.45 23.09 29.57
N TYR A 66 15.16 23.90 28.56
CA TYR A 66 15.96 25.05 28.19
C TYR A 66 15.23 26.33 28.51
N LEU A 67 15.80 27.14 29.40
CA LEU A 67 15.28 28.44 29.79
C LEU A 67 16.01 29.55 29.02
N PRO A 68 15.30 30.44 28.32
CA PRO A 68 15.91 31.60 27.69
C PRO A 68 16.63 32.54 28.66
N ILE A 69 17.79 33.06 28.26
CA ILE A 69 18.56 34.02 29.09
C ILE A 69 17.79 35.33 29.33
N HIS A 70 17.01 35.81 28.35
CA HIS A 70 16.23 37.04 28.54
C HIS A 70 15.21 36.90 29.70
N LEU A 71 14.60 35.74 29.89
CA LEU A 71 13.71 35.51 31.04
C LEU A 71 14.45 35.55 32.37
N ILE A 72 15.70 35.09 32.40
CA ILE A 72 16.55 35.18 33.60
C ILE A 72 16.89 36.65 33.88
N SER A 73 17.20 37.43 32.84
CA SER A 73 17.47 38.86 32.97
C SER A 73 16.24 39.65 33.42
N ASP A 74 15.07 39.36 32.84
CA ASP A 74 13.80 40.03 33.17
C ASP A 74 13.33 39.69 34.59
N PHE A 75 13.59 38.46 35.05
CA PHE A 75 13.40 38.04 36.44
C PHE A 75 14.29 38.83 37.39
N ASN A 76 15.60 38.88 37.11
CA ASN A 76 16.55 39.63 37.93
C ASN A 76 16.25 41.14 37.95
N ALA A 77 15.69 41.67 36.87
CA ALA A 77 15.24 43.06 36.75
C ALA A 77 13.88 43.34 37.41
N GLY A 78 13.21 42.32 37.97
CA GLY A 78 11.89 42.43 38.59
C GLY A 78 10.74 42.68 37.61
N THR A 79 10.99 42.52 36.30
CA THR A 79 9.98 42.71 35.24
C THR A 79 9.03 41.51 35.14
N ILE A 80 9.53 40.31 35.48
CA ILE A 80 8.75 39.06 35.52
C ILE A 80 8.74 38.54 36.96
N SER A 81 7.56 38.17 37.46
CA SER A 81 7.42 37.61 38.81
C SER A 81 7.87 36.14 38.87
N ALA A 82 8.30 35.69 40.06
CA ALA A 82 8.57 34.27 40.33
C ALA A 82 7.35 33.40 40.00
N THR A 83 6.13 33.91 40.21
CA THR A 83 4.89 33.18 39.92
C THR A 83 4.71 32.91 38.42
N ASP A 84 5.11 33.85 37.56
CA ASP A 84 5.02 33.70 36.10
C ASP A 84 5.99 32.61 35.61
N ILE A 85 7.21 32.58 36.17
CA ILE A 85 8.20 31.54 35.84
C ILE A 85 7.75 30.18 36.36
N ARG A 86 7.18 30.12 37.56
CA ARG A 86 6.57 28.89 38.10
C ARG A 86 5.55 28.30 37.12
N TYR A 87 4.64 29.12 36.60
CA TYR A 87 3.63 28.67 35.62
C TYR A 87 4.26 28.13 34.33
N MET A 88 5.30 28.78 33.81
CA MET A 88 6.01 28.29 32.63
C MET A 88 6.75 26.97 32.89
N LEU A 89 7.40 26.84 34.04
CA LEU A 89 8.10 25.61 34.44
C LEU A 89 7.13 24.45 34.64
N LEU A 90 5.99 24.68 35.31
CA LEU A 90 4.94 23.68 35.47
C LEU A 90 4.44 23.18 34.10
N HIS A 91 4.29 24.07 33.11
CA HIS A 91 3.87 23.71 31.74
C HIS A 91 4.87 22.78 31.05
N GLU A 92 6.16 23.15 31.02
CA GLU A 92 7.21 22.34 30.40
C GLU A 92 7.41 20.99 31.12
N LEU A 93 7.19 20.95 32.44
CA LEU A 93 7.18 19.70 33.19
C LEU A 93 6.02 18.78 32.81
N GLN A 94 4.85 19.32 32.44
CA GLN A 94 3.75 18.51 31.91
C GLN A 94 4.07 17.92 30.54
N HIS A 95 4.74 18.67 29.64
CA HIS A 95 5.22 18.13 28.38
C HIS A 95 6.14 16.91 28.58
N TYR A 96 6.99 16.95 29.61
CA TYR A 96 7.83 15.81 29.96
C TYR A 96 7.00 14.63 30.47
N LYS A 97 6.06 14.86 31.38
CA LYS A 97 5.19 13.82 31.96
C LYS A 97 4.34 13.12 30.89
N HIS A 98 3.85 13.87 29.92
CA HIS A 98 3.08 13.35 28.79
C HIS A 98 3.96 12.69 27.69
N LYS A 99 5.29 12.73 27.82
CA LYS A 99 6.25 12.20 26.83
C LYS A 99 6.06 12.84 25.45
N ASP A 100 5.80 14.14 25.41
CA ASP A 100 5.44 14.86 24.19
C ASP A 100 6.56 14.92 23.15
N ILE A 101 7.80 14.71 23.57
CA ILE A 101 8.94 14.49 22.67
C ILE A 101 8.72 13.25 21.80
N LEU A 102 8.28 12.12 22.38
CA LEU A 102 8.02 10.88 21.64
C LEU A 102 6.88 11.06 20.65
N ILE A 103 5.81 11.74 21.08
CA ILE A 103 4.68 12.10 20.22
C ILE A 103 5.16 13.01 19.07
N GLY A 104 6.05 13.96 19.36
CA GLY A 104 6.69 14.80 18.34
C GLY A 104 7.45 13.99 17.29
N TYR A 105 8.18 12.95 17.70
CA TYR A 105 8.85 12.04 16.76
C TYR A 105 7.84 11.25 15.93
N LEU A 106 6.80 10.69 16.54
CA LEU A 106 5.75 9.97 15.82
C LEU A 106 5.08 10.87 14.76
N ILE A 107 4.72 12.09 15.13
CA ILE A 107 4.14 13.09 14.22
C ILE A 107 5.07 13.35 13.02
N ASN A 108 6.37 13.53 13.28
CA ASN A 108 7.34 13.78 12.21
C ASN A 108 7.53 12.56 11.31
N THR A 109 7.57 11.36 11.87
CA THR A 109 7.66 10.10 11.10
C THR A 109 6.43 9.89 10.22
N VAL A 110 5.22 10.07 10.75
CA VAL A 110 3.98 10.00 9.97
C VAL A 110 3.98 11.07 8.86
N ASN A 111 4.41 12.29 9.16
CA ASN A 111 4.52 13.33 8.15
C ASN A 111 5.50 12.95 7.02
N VAL A 112 6.56 12.20 7.32
CA VAL A 112 7.55 11.74 6.31
C VAL A 112 6.95 10.72 5.36
N PHE A 113 6.18 9.77 5.87
CA PHE A 113 5.55 8.76 5.02
C PHE A 113 4.34 9.32 4.24
N TYR A 114 3.58 10.23 4.85
CA TYR A 114 2.31 10.71 4.33
C TYR A 114 2.32 12.17 3.90
N TRP A 115 3.47 12.68 3.47
CA TRP A 115 3.60 14.10 3.12
C TRP A 115 2.71 14.57 1.99
N PHE A 116 2.26 13.69 1.10
CA PHE A 116 1.38 14.07 0.00
C PHE A 116 -0.09 14.16 0.44
N ASN A 117 -0.43 13.73 1.66
CA ASN A 117 -1.81 13.63 2.12
C ASN A 117 -2.24 14.85 2.97
N PRO A 118 -3.11 15.75 2.44
CA PRO A 118 -3.53 16.96 3.15
C PRO A 118 -4.39 16.67 4.40
N LEU A 119 -5.11 15.54 4.44
CA LEU A 119 -5.88 15.14 5.62
C LEU A 119 -4.94 14.81 6.78
N ILE A 120 -3.81 14.14 6.51
CA ILE A 120 -2.82 13.84 7.53
C ILE A 120 -2.21 15.13 8.07
N TRP A 121 -1.92 16.12 7.23
CA TRP A 121 -1.46 17.43 7.71
C TRP A 121 -2.44 18.09 8.68
N TYR A 122 -3.74 18.04 8.37
CA TYR A 122 -4.80 18.54 9.25
C TYR A 122 -4.82 17.80 10.59
N PHE A 123 -4.79 16.47 10.59
CA PHE A 123 -4.78 15.67 11.81
C PHE A 123 -3.52 15.90 12.66
N LEU A 124 -2.33 15.91 12.04
CA LEU A 124 -1.09 16.20 12.76
C LEU A 124 -1.09 17.61 13.36
N LYS A 125 -1.72 18.58 12.69
CA LYS A 125 -1.94 19.93 13.25
C LYS A 125 -2.90 19.89 14.43
N ARG A 126 -3.97 19.09 14.37
CA ARG A 126 -4.92 18.93 15.48
C ARG A 126 -4.28 18.27 16.69
N ILE A 127 -3.50 17.21 16.49
CA ILE A 127 -2.78 16.53 17.58
C ILE A 127 -1.85 17.51 18.31
N ARG A 128 -1.11 18.35 17.58
CA ARG A 128 -0.28 19.40 18.20
C ARG A 128 -1.11 20.37 19.05
N GLN A 129 -2.31 20.74 18.62
CA GLN A 129 -3.18 21.62 19.40
C GLN A 129 -3.71 20.96 20.67
N GLU A 130 -4.19 19.72 20.56
CA GLU A 130 -4.70 18.94 21.71
C GLU A 130 -3.63 18.71 22.76
N ARG A 131 -2.38 18.53 22.33
CA ARG A 131 -1.23 18.36 23.22
C ARG A 131 -1.00 19.57 24.13
N GLU A 132 -1.06 20.78 23.58
CA GLU A 132 -0.93 22.02 24.37
C GLU A 132 -2.10 22.18 25.34
N LEU A 133 -3.34 21.86 24.91
CA LEU A 133 -4.53 21.91 25.75
C LEU A 133 -4.48 20.89 26.89
N ALA A 134 -3.96 19.69 26.64
CA ALA A 134 -3.76 18.66 27.64
C ALA A 134 -2.73 19.10 28.69
N CYS A 135 -1.63 19.74 28.26
CA CYS A 135 -0.63 20.30 29.17
C CYS A 135 -1.19 21.44 30.02
N ASP A 136 -1.90 22.40 29.42
CA ASP A 136 -2.57 23.47 30.15
C ASP A 136 -3.55 22.89 31.19
N SER A 137 -4.37 21.92 30.78
CA SER A 137 -5.34 21.26 31.68
C SER A 137 -4.64 20.52 32.83
N ALA A 138 -3.47 19.94 32.59
CA ALA A 138 -2.69 19.27 33.63
C ALA A 138 -2.03 20.27 34.59
N VAL A 139 -1.60 21.45 34.12
CA VAL A 139 -1.14 22.54 35.00
C VAL A 139 -2.28 23.04 35.88
N LEU A 140 -3.45 23.30 35.31
CA LEU A 140 -4.63 23.73 36.08
C LEU A 140 -5.05 22.71 37.15
N GLN A 141 -4.71 21.43 36.99
CA GLN A 141 -4.94 20.42 38.03
C GLN A 141 -4.05 20.57 39.26
N LEU A 142 -2.92 21.26 39.14
CA LEU A 142 -1.99 21.54 40.23
C LEU A 142 -2.25 22.90 40.88
N LEU A 143 -2.86 23.83 40.15
CA LEU A 143 -3.13 25.20 40.59
C LEU A 143 -4.43 25.31 41.40
N LYS A 144 -4.51 26.32 42.26
CA LYS A 144 -5.76 26.73 42.88
C LYS A 144 -6.62 27.51 41.89
N GLU A 145 -7.94 27.50 42.05
CA GLU A 145 -8.86 28.20 41.14
C GLU A 145 -8.57 29.71 41.05
N THR A 146 -8.09 30.33 42.14
CA THR A 146 -7.70 31.75 42.18
C THR A 146 -6.50 32.06 41.27
N GLU A 147 -5.71 31.05 40.91
CA GLU A 147 -4.50 31.17 40.10
C GLU A 147 -4.76 31.00 38.60
N TYR A 148 -5.93 30.50 38.18
CA TYR A 148 -6.22 30.22 36.77
C TYR A 148 -6.14 31.47 35.89
N LYS A 149 -6.63 32.61 36.40
CA LYS A 149 -6.56 33.89 35.70
C LYS A 149 -5.11 34.38 35.57
N SER A 150 -4.32 34.24 36.63
CA SER A 150 -2.90 34.62 36.62
C SER A 150 -2.13 33.76 35.62
N TYR A 151 -2.34 32.44 35.62
CA TYR A 151 -1.77 31.53 34.63
C TYR A 151 -2.12 31.92 33.18
N GLY A 152 -3.40 32.19 32.91
CA GLY A 152 -3.85 32.64 31.59
C GLY A 152 -3.19 33.96 31.16
N ASN A 153 -3.06 34.92 32.08
CA ASN A 153 -2.38 36.19 31.82
C ASN A 153 -0.89 35.99 31.53
N THR A 154 -0.21 35.09 32.25
CA THR A 154 1.19 34.75 31.97
C THR A 154 1.36 34.24 30.54
N LEU A 155 0.45 33.36 30.06
CA LEU A 155 0.49 32.88 28.67
C LEU A 155 0.26 34.00 27.64
N ILE A 156 -0.63 34.96 27.94
CA ILE A 156 -0.92 36.11 27.06
C ILE A 156 0.28 37.05 26.99
N ASN A 157 0.76 37.53 28.14
CA ASN A 157 1.88 38.48 28.24
C ASN A 157 3.13 37.91 27.56
N PHE A 158 3.33 36.60 27.71
CA PHE A 158 4.45 35.91 27.11
C PHE A 158 4.30 35.74 25.59
N ALA A 159 3.11 35.40 25.10
CA ALA A 159 2.85 35.33 23.66
C ALA A 159 3.00 36.69 22.97
N GLU A 160 2.59 37.78 23.64
CA GLU A 160 2.77 39.16 23.18
C GLU A 160 4.26 39.52 23.06
N THR A 161 5.06 39.17 24.08
CA THR A 161 6.52 39.38 24.09
C THR A 161 7.22 38.65 22.93
N ILE A 162 6.76 37.46 22.58
CA ILE A 162 7.31 36.67 21.45
C ILE A 162 6.88 37.24 20.09
N ALA A 163 5.65 37.75 19.98
CA ALA A 163 5.07 38.29 18.75
C ALA A 163 5.70 39.61 18.29
N LEU A 164 6.23 40.41 19.22
CA LEU A 164 6.85 41.72 18.96
C LEU A 164 8.30 41.65 18.43
N SER A 165 8.82 40.46 18.12
CA SER A 165 10.21 40.27 17.70
C SER A 165 10.42 40.42 16.17
N PRO A 166 11.39 41.24 15.69
CA PRO A 166 11.40 41.87 14.35
C PRO A 166 11.77 40.98 13.14
N PHE A 167 11.72 39.64 13.24
CA PHE A 167 12.06 38.74 12.12
C PHE A 167 10.85 37.91 11.66
N PRO A 168 10.16 38.29 10.56
CA PRO A 168 8.91 37.65 10.12
C PRO A 168 9.09 36.32 9.36
N LEU A 169 10.34 35.90 9.07
CA LEU A 169 10.60 34.78 8.16
C LEU A 169 10.78 33.40 8.83
N THR A 170 10.32 33.22 10.07
CA THR A 170 10.32 31.91 10.73
C THR A 170 8.90 31.35 10.81
N MET A 171 8.45 30.70 9.73
CA MET A 171 7.25 29.86 9.71
C MET A 171 7.44 28.62 10.60
N GLY A 172 7.34 28.77 11.93
CA GLY A 172 7.47 27.60 12.80
C GLY A 172 7.03 27.72 14.26
N ILE A 173 7.20 28.86 14.94
CA ILE A 173 7.10 28.89 16.41
C ILE A 173 6.49 30.20 16.92
N SER A 174 5.47 30.71 16.23
CA SER A 174 4.54 31.67 16.83
C SER A 174 3.19 30.98 16.81
N GLY A 175 2.74 30.50 17.97
CA GLY A 175 1.42 29.92 18.14
C GLY A 175 0.39 30.83 17.47
N ASN A 176 -0.38 30.27 16.55
CA ASN A 176 -1.38 31.03 15.81
C ASN A 176 -2.31 31.70 16.84
N ILE A 177 -2.65 32.99 16.71
CA ILE A 177 -3.54 33.70 17.64
C ILE A 177 -4.83 32.88 17.89
N LYS A 178 -5.31 32.14 16.89
CA LYS A 178 -6.44 31.20 17.03
C LYS A 178 -6.18 30.06 18.02
N GLN A 179 -4.95 29.52 18.06
CA GLN A 179 -4.54 28.50 19.04
C GLN A 179 -4.47 29.09 20.44
N LEU A 180 -3.85 30.26 20.61
CA LEU A 180 -3.79 30.93 21.92
C LEU A 180 -5.20 31.24 22.45
N LYS A 181 -6.07 31.80 21.60
CA LYS A 181 -7.49 32.00 21.93
C LYS A 181 -8.16 30.71 22.41
N GLY A 182 -7.92 29.60 21.72
CA GLY A 182 -8.46 28.29 22.12
C GLY A 182 -7.97 27.84 23.50
N ARG A 183 -6.68 28.03 23.80
CA ARG A 183 -6.08 27.72 25.11
C ARG A 183 -6.70 28.56 26.23
N ILE A 184 -6.80 29.88 26.03
CA ILE A 184 -7.40 30.80 27.02
C ILE A 184 -8.87 30.47 27.26
N LEU A 185 -9.65 30.18 26.22
CA LEU A 185 -11.03 29.75 26.37
C LEU A 185 -11.13 28.44 27.16
N ASN A 186 -10.27 27.47 26.88
CA ASN A 186 -10.23 26.21 27.62
C ASN A 186 -9.88 26.41 29.10
N ILE A 187 -8.92 27.28 29.41
CA ILE A 187 -8.56 27.65 30.79
C ILE A 187 -9.74 28.32 31.50
N ALA A 188 -10.41 29.28 30.84
CA ALA A 188 -11.55 29.98 31.41
C ALA A 188 -12.76 29.06 31.68
N SER A 189 -12.95 28.02 30.86
CA SER A 189 -14.00 27.03 31.03
C SER A 189 -13.57 25.78 31.80
N PHE A 190 -12.36 25.75 32.36
CA PHE A 190 -11.80 24.54 32.93
C PHE A 190 -12.55 24.11 34.19
N HIS A 191 -12.95 22.84 34.22
CA HIS A 191 -13.52 22.18 35.38
C HIS A 191 -12.83 20.84 35.57
N GLN A 192 -12.59 20.47 36.83
CA GLN A 192 -11.95 19.21 37.16
C GLN A 192 -12.79 18.03 36.64
N PRO A 193 -12.22 17.13 35.82
CA PRO A 193 -12.97 16.03 35.25
C PRO A 193 -13.36 15.03 36.34
N THR A 194 -14.65 14.70 36.40
CA THR A 194 -15.18 13.70 37.34
C THR A 194 -14.66 12.30 37.00
N PHE A 195 -14.59 11.41 38.00
CA PHE A 195 -14.18 10.02 37.80
C PHE A 195 -15.02 9.29 36.73
N LYS A 196 -16.34 9.56 36.69
CA LYS A 196 -17.26 9.00 35.68
C LYS A 196 -16.90 9.44 34.26
N GLN A 197 -16.52 10.70 34.07
CA GLN A 197 -16.11 11.22 32.75
C GLN A 197 -14.80 10.59 32.28
N LYS A 198 -13.83 10.36 33.19
CA LYS A 198 -12.58 9.65 32.87
C LYS A 198 -12.85 8.22 32.40
N ILE A 199 -13.67 7.46 33.14
CA ILE A 199 -14.06 6.10 32.74
C ILE A 199 -14.74 6.10 31.38
N ARG A 200 -15.71 7.00 31.16
CA ARG A 200 -16.39 7.11 29.86
C ARG A 200 -15.40 7.35 28.72
N GLY A 201 -14.41 8.23 28.90
CA GLY A 201 -13.36 8.47 27.92
C GLY A 201 -12.54 7.21 27.61
N TYR A 202 -12.12 6.47 28.64
CA TYR A 202 -11.39 5.21 28.45
C TYR A 202 -12.21 4.15 27.71
N LEU A 203 -13.50 3.99 28.06
CA LEU A 203 -14.38 3.04 27.39
C LEU A 203 -14.55 3.36 25.90
N ILE A 204 -14.69 4.64 25.54
CA ILE A 204 -14.77 5.06 24.13
C ILE A 204 -13.46 4.71 23.40
N CYS A 205 -12.31 4.98 24.00
CA CYS A 205 -11.01 4.66 23.39
C CYS A 205 -10.82 3.16 23.16
N ILE A 206 -11.21 2.33 24.14
CA ILE A 206 -11.16 0.87 24.03
C ILE A 206 -12.10 0.39 22.92
N PHE A 207 -13.34 0.86 22.89
CA PHE A 207 -14.32 0.48 21.88
C PHE A 207 -13.83 0.78 20.45
N VAL A 208 -13.32 2.00 20.21
CA VAL A 208 -12.77 2.38 18.91
C VAL A 208 -11.56 1.53 18.54
N SER A 209 -10.67 1.26 19.49
CA SER A 209 -9.48 0.43 19.25
C SER A 209 -9.85 -1.01 18.90
N THR A 210 -10.84 -1.59 19.59
CA THR A 210 -11.33 -2.96 19.32
C THR A 210 -11.94 -3.07 17.93
N ILE A 211 -12.71 -2.08 17.48
CA ILE A 211 -13.26 -2.07 16.12
C ILE A 211 -12.13 -2.05 15.10
N ILE A 212 -11.15 -1.15 15.26
CA ILE A 212 -10.04 -1.02 14.32
C ILE A 212 -9.25 -2.33 14.24
N ILE A 213 -8.90 -2.93 15.39
CA ILE A 213 -8.13 -4.18 15.45
C ILE A 213 -8.95 -5.35 14.88
N GLY A 214 -10.25 -5.41 15.20
CA GLY A 214 -11.16 -6.46 14.74
C GLY A 214 -11.38 -6.47 13.22
N CYS A 215 -11.21 -5.33 12.54
CA CYS A 215 -11.33 -5.25 11.09
C CYS A 215 -10.08 -5.73 10.32
N ILE A 216 -8.90 -5.80 10.95
CA ILE A 216 -7.63 -6.16 10.28
C ILE A 216 -7.65 -7.59 9.68
N PRO A 217 -8.10 -8.64 10.40
CA PRO A 217 -8.13 -10.00 9.87
C PRO A 217 -9.08 -10.15 8.68
N ILE A 218 -10.22 -9.45 8.71
CA ILE A 218 -11.23 -9.49 7.64
C ILE A 218 -10.64 -8.95 6.33
N LEU A 219 -9.95 -7.81 6.39
CA LEU A 219 -9.28 -7.24 5.22
C LEU A 219 -8.21 -8.18 4.64
N SER A 220 -7.51 -8.91 5.51
CA SER A 220 -6.46 -9.85 5.10
C SER A 220 -7.05 -11.13 4.46
N ALA A 221 -8.12 -11.67 5.04
CA ALA A 221 -8.81 -12.85 4.52
C ALA A 221 -9.44 -12.58 3.14
N TYR A 222 -10.13 -11.44 2.98
CA TYR A 222 -10.68 -11.02 1.68
C TYR A 222 -9.60 -10.87 0.60
N ALA A 223 -8.40 -10.41 0.97
CA ALA A 223 -7.29 -10.31 0.03
C ALA A 223 -6.73 -11.69 -0.38
N SER A 224 -6.74 -12.66 0.55
CA SER A 224 -6.24 -14.03 0.31
C SER A 224 -7.17 -14.85 -0.58
N ASP A 225 -8.49 -14.74 -0.38
CA ASP A 225 -9.50 -15.55 -1.10
C ASP A 225 -9.48 -15.30 -2.63
N GLN A 226 -9.03 -14.12 -3.06
CA GLN A 226 -8.89 -13.81 -4.49
C GLN A 226 -7.64 -14.43 -5.15
N THR A 227 -6.75 -15.08 -4.39
CA THR A 227 -5.44 -15.54 -4.89
C THR A 227 -5.28 -17.06 -4.96
N GLY A 228 -6.06 -17.85 -4.23
CA GLY A 228 -6.01 -19.31 -4.28
C GLY A 228 -7.22 -19.89 -5.01
N TYR A 229 -7.00 -20.93 -5.82
CA TYR A 229 -8.05 -21.78 -6.37
C TYR A 229 -8.14 -23.07 -5.55
N HIS A 230 -9.34 -23.40 -5.07
CA HIS A 230 -9.57 -24.66 -4.37
C HIS A 230 -9.75 -25.80 -5.38
N PHE A 231 -8.65 -26.46 -5.72
CA PHE A 231 -8.68 -27.66 -6.54
C PHE A 231 -9.00 -28.89 -5.70
N ASP A 232 -10.19 -29.47 -5.89
CA ASP A 232 -10.56 -30.70 -5.21
C ASP A 232 -9.76 -31.89 -5.75
N THR A 233 -8.98 -32.52 -4.87
CA THR A 233 -8.09 -33.63 -5.20
C THR A 233 -8.65 -35.00 -4.82
N THR A 234 -9.79 -35.11 -4.11
CA THR A 234 -10.19 -36.39 -3.49
C THR A 234 -10.50 -37.51 -4.49
N GLU A 235 -11.01 -37.17 -5.67
CA GLU A 235 -11.38 -38.14 -6.71
C GLU A 235 -10.50 -38.07 -7.96
N LYS A 236 -9.50 -37.18 -8.00
CA LYS A 236 -8.68 -36.94 -9.19
C LYS A 236 -7.44 -37.84 -9.22
N ASN A 237 -7.20 -38.48 -10.36
CA ASN A 237 -5.96 -39.23 -10.62
C ASN A 237 -4.80 -38.26 -10.89
N ILE A 238 -4.05 -37.92 -9.83
CA ILE A 238 -2.96 -36.94 -9.91
C ILE A 238 -1.60 -37.64 -9.73
N THR A 239 -0.70 -37.41 -10.70
CA THR A 239 0.72 -37.72 -10.58
C THR A 239 1.50 -36.44 -10.34
N GLN A 240 2.28 -36.41 -9.25
CA GLN A 240 3.22 -35.32 -8.98
C GLN A 240 4.47 -35.52 -9.82
N LEU A 241 4.83 -34.51 -10.62
CA LEU A 241 6.04 -34.50 -11.42
C LEU A 241 7.18 -33.84 -10.64
N ASN A 242 8.41 -34.22 -10.93
CA ASN A 242 9.61 -33.51 -10.46
C ASN A 242 10.29 -32.85 -11.66
N LEU A 243 10.06 -31.55 -11.84
CA LEU A 243 10.57 -30.76 -12.96
C LEU A 243 11.50 -29.63 -12.50
N SER A 244 12.07 -29.73 -11.31
CA SER A 244 12.93 -28.66 -10.76
C SER A 244 14.14 -28.37 -11.65
N SER A 245 14.69 -29.39 -12.34
CA SER A 245 15.76 -29.20 -13.31
C SER A 245 15.30 -28.43 -14.57
N ASN A 246 14.08 -28.66 -15.05
CA ASN A 246 13.51 -27.93 -16.20
C ASN A 246 13.22 -26.46 -15.86
N PHE A 247 12.78 -26.19 -14.62
CA PHE A 247 12.43 -24.84 -14.17
C PHE A 247 13.63 -24.02 -13.73
N GLY A 248 14.73 -24.65 -13.29
CA GLY A 248 15.93 -23.95 -12.84
C GLY A 248 15.60 -22.97 -11.70
N ASP A 249 15.92 -21.69 -11.92
CA ASP A 249 15.67 -20.61 -10.94
C ASP A 249 14.25 -20.03 -10.99
N TYR A 250 13.41 -20.45 -11.94
CA TYR A 250 12.03 -20.00 -12.02
C TYR A 250 11.17 -20.66 -10.93
N THR A 251 10.39 -19.86 -10.22
CA THR A 251 9.25 -20.37 -9.45
C THR A 251 8.05 -20.53 -10.38
N GLY A 252 7.11 -21.41 -10.06
CA GLY A 252 5.96 -21.67 -10.91
C GLY A 252 5.60 -23.14 -10.97
N SER A 253 4.80 -23.50 -11.97
CA SER A 253 4.20 -24.82 -12.08
C SER A 253 4.02 -25.25 -13.53
N PHE A 254 3.88 -26.56 -13.70
CA PHE A 254 3.45 -27.20 -14.93
C PHE A 254 2.24 -28.06 -14.62
N VAL A 255 1.17 -27.90 -15.38
CA VAL A 255 -0.05 -28.69 -15.28
C VAL A 255 -0.30 -29.33 -16.63
N LEU A 256 -0.56 -30.63 -16.64
CA LEU A 256 -0.95 -31.39 -17.83
C LEU A 256 -2.13 -32.29 -17.48
N TYR A 257 -3.17 -32.27 -18.30
CA TYR A 257 -4.27 -33.21 -18.25
C TYR A 257 -4.26 -34.09 -19.51
N ASP A 258 -4.15 -35.40 -19.30
CA ASP A 258 -4.28 -36.44 -20.32
C ASP A 258 -5.74 -36.88 -20.38
N GLN A 259 -6.42 -36.55 -21.49
CA GLN A 259 -7.86 -36.79 -21.61
C GLN A 259 -8.21 -38.27 -21.70
N SER A 260 -7.43 -39.07 -22.43
CA SER A 260 -7.72 -40.50 -22.60
C SER A 260 -7.54 -41.30 -21.31
N ALA A 261 -6.57 -40.90 -20.49
CA ALA A 261 -6.25 -41.58 -19.23
C ALA A 261 -7.00 -40.99 -18.03
N ASP A 262 -7.76 -39.91 -18.20
CA ASP A 262 -8.35 -39.09 -17.13
C ASP A 262 -7.33 -38.85 -16.01
N LYS A 263 -6.19 -38.25 -16.40
CA LYS A 263 -5.00 -38.17 -15.53
C LYS A 263 -4.37 -36.78 -15.55
N TRP A 264 -4.18 -36.25 -14.34
CA TRP A 264 -3.46 -35.01 -14.08
C TRP A 264 -1.99 -35.30 -13.78
N ASN A 265 -1.09 -34.54 -14.41
CA ASN A 265 0.34 -34.56 -14.11
C ASN A 265 0.74 -33.13 -13.72
N ILE A 266 1.10 -32.93 -12.46
CA ILE A 266 1.28 -31.60 -11.88
C ILE A 266 2.66 -31.48 -11.26
N TYR A 267 3.40 -30.44 -11.63
CA TYR A 267 4.58 -29.96 -10.92
C TYR A 267 4.21 -28.73 -10.11
N ASN A 268 4.54 -28.75 -8.82
CA ASN A 268 4.33 -27.66 -7.86
C ASN A 268 2.84 -27.27 -7.68
N MET A 269 2.13 -28.10 -6.89
CA MET A 269 0.68 -27.95 -6.64
C MET A 269 0.29 -26.57 -6.08
N GLU A 270 1.09 -26.00 -5.17
CA GLU A 270 0.83 -24.68 -4.60
C GLU A 270 0.78 -23.60 -5.69
N HIS A 271 1.78 -23.56 -6.57
CA HIS A 271 1.77 -22.62 -7.70
C HIS A 271 0.74 -22.99 -8.78
N ALA A 272 0.44 -24.28 -8.95
CA ALA A 272 -0.59 -24.75 -9.88
C ALA A 272 -2.01 -24.28 -9.50
N SER A 273 -2.25 -24.09 -8.20
CA SER A 273 -3.51 -23.59 -7.63
C SER A 273 -3.49 -22.10 -7.30
N THR A 274 -2.36 -21.40 -7.47
CA THR A 274 -2.26 -19.97 -7.23
C THR A 274 -2.70 -19.17 -8.47
N ARG A 275 -3.68 -18.29 -8.30
CA ARG A 275 -4.18 -17.39 -9.34
C ARG A 275 -3.19 -16.25 -9.58
N VAL A 276 -2.73 -16.11 -10.81
CA VAL A 276 -1.89 -14.99 -11.27
C VAL A 276 -2.44 -14.38 -12.54
N SER A 277 -1.93 -13.21 -12.93
CA SER A 277 -2.42 -12.52 -14.12
C SER A 277 -2.20 -13.37 -15.39
N PRO A 278 -3.21 -13.54 -16.25
CA PRO A 278 -3.09 -14.35 -17.48
C PRO A 278 -2.24 -13.67 -18.55
N ASN A 279 -2.16 -12.33 -18.55
CA ASN A 279 -1.55 -11.56 -19.63
C ASN A 279 -2.17 -11.98 -20.98
N SER A 280 -1.33 -12.18 -21.99
CA SER A 280 -1.81 -12.47 -23.35
C SER A 280 -2.43 -13.85 -23.55
N THR A 281 -2.45 -14.74 -22.54
CA THR A 281 -3.23 -15.99 -22.65
C THR A 281 -4.74 -15.73 -22.66
N TYR A 282 -5.18 -14.61 -22.06
CA TYR A 282 -6.59 -14.22 -22.05
C TYR A 282 -7.16 -13.98 -23.46
N LYS A 283 -6.31 -13.65 -24.44
CA LYS A 283 -6.70 -13.40 -25.84
C LYS A 283 -7.43 -14.57 -26.51
N ILE A 284 -7.26 -15.79 -26.00
CA ILE A 284 -8.06 -16.96 -26.43
C ILE A 284 -9.55 -16.69 -26.22
N TYR A 285 -9.89 -16.19 -25.04
CA TYR A 285 -11.25 -15.99 -24.60
C TYR A 285 -11.78 -14.62 -25.03
N ASP A 286 -10.93 -13.60 -25.12
CA ASP A 286 -11.32 -12.32 -25.72
C ASP A 286 -11.68 -12.45 -27.21
N ALA A 287 -10.97 -13.32 -27.95
CA ALA A 287 -11.38 -13.68 -29.31
C ALA A 287 -12.79 -14.29 -29.35
N LEU A 288 -13.12 -15.17 -28.39
CA LEU A 288 -14.46 -15.72 -28.28
C LEU A 288 -15.50 -14.66 -27.93
N LEU A 289 -15.20 -13.74 -27.00
CA LEU A 289 -16.07 -12.61 -26.70
C LEU A 289 -16.38 -11.81 -27.96
N GLY A 290 -15.35 -11.47 -28.75
CA GLY A 290 -15.51 -10.71 -29.99
C GLY A 290 -16.36 -11.43 -31.02
N LEU A 291 -16.20 -12.75 -31.16
CA LEU A 291 -16.96 -13.58 -32.08
C LEU A 291 -18.43 -13.78 -31.63
N GLU A 292 -18.67 -14.12 -30.36
CA GLU A 292 -20.01 -14.32 -29.80
C GLU A 292 -20.82 -13.01 -29.73
N SER A 293 -20.13 -11.87 -29.60
CA SER A 293 -20.76 -10.55 -29.63
C SER A 293 -20.95 -10.00 -31.05
N GLY A 294 -20.46 -10.69 -32.08
CA GLY A 294 -20.53 -10.26 -33.48
C GLY A 294 -19.66 -9.04 -33.82
N ILE A 295 -18.71 -8.67 -32.96
CA ILE A 295 -17.73 -7.59 -33.19
C ILE A 295 -16.77 -8.00 -34.32
N ILE A 296 -16.40 -9.28 -34.32
CA ILE A 296 -15.69 -9.95 -35.41
C ILE A 296 -16.47 -11.21 -35.80
N THR A 297 -16.26 -11.71 -37.01
CA THR A 297 -16.76 -13.01 -37.45
C THR A 297 -15.61 -13.88 -37.99
N PRO A 298 -15.80 -15.21 -38.13
CA PRO A 298 -14.79 -16.07 -38.74
C PRO A 298 -14.35 -15.61 -40.14
N GLU A 299 -15.25 -15.01 -40.91
CA GLU A 299 -15.00 -14.50 -42.26
C GLU A 299 -14.49 -13.05 -42.28
N HIS A 300 -14.81 -12.25 -41.25
CA HIS A 300 -14.50 -10.83 -41.17
C HIS A 300 -13.99 -10.47 -39.77
N SER A 301 -12.67 -10.52 -39.59
CA SER A 301 -12.02 -10.24 -38.31
C SER A 301 -10.92 -9.19 -38.39
N THR A 302 -10.84 -8.43 -39.49
CA THR A 302 -9.75 -7.47 -39.70
C THR A 302 -10.03 -6.13 -39.04
N PHE A 303 -9.07 -5.63 -38.25
CA PHE A 303 -9.00 -4.24 -37.81
C PHE A 303 -7.81 -3.52 -38.44
N THR A 304 -8.05 -2.29 -38.88
CA THR A 304 -7.05 -1.45 -39.54
C THR A 304 -6.12 -0.81 -38.52
N TRP A 305 -4.82 -0.85 -38.78
CA TRP A 305 -3.83 -0.16 -37.97
C TRP A 305 -3.97 1.36 -38.15
N ASN A 306 -3.93 2.09 -37.04
CA ASN A 306 -4.12 3.54 -37.02
C ASN A 306 -2.87 4.35 -37.42
N GLY A 307 -1.75 3.70 -37.74
CA GLY A 307 -0.49 4.37 -38.09
C GLY A 307 0.38 4.78 -36.90
N GLU A 308 -0.07 4.53 -35.65
CA GLU A 308 0.71 4.85 -34.46
C GLU A 308 1.83 3.84 -34.23
N PRO A 309 3.03 4.29 -33.82
CA PRO A 309 4.16 3.39 -33.59
C PRO A 309 3.92 2.51 -32.35
N TYR A 310 4.31 1.25 -32.45
CA TYR A 310 4.21 0.28 -31.35
C TYR A 310 5.59 -0.30 -31.00
N PRO A 311 5.77 -0.86 -29.78
CA PRO A 311 7.06 -1.47 -29.38
C PRO A 311 7.51 -2.67 -30.24
N PHE A 312 6.61 -3.23 -31.05
CA PHE A 312 6.88 -4.39 -31.90
C PHE A 312 6.41 -4.09 -33.33
N ASN A 313 7.31 -4.19 -34.31
CA ASN A 313 6.98 -3.93 -35.72
C ASN A 313 5.84 -4.82 -36.25
N SER A 314 5.67 -6.03 -35.69
CA SER A 314 4.57 -6.93 -36.07
C SER A 314 3.18 -6.41 -35.67
N TRP A 315 3.09 -5.36 -34.85
CA TRP A 315 1.84 -4.71 -34.45
C TRP A 315 1.48 -3.53 -35.37
N GLU A 316 2.41 -3.09 -36.23
CA GLU A 316 2.28 -1.92 -37.11
C GLU A 316 1.72 -2.31 -38.49
N ALA A 317 0.61 -3.04 -38.49
CA ALA A 317 -0.08 -3.50 -39.69
C ALA A 317 -1.53 -3.86 -39.35
N ASP A 318 -2.41 -3.87 -40.35
CA ASP A 318 -3.76 -4.42 -40.21
C ASP A 318 -3.69 -5.87 -39.71
N GLN A 319 -4.58 -6.21 -38.77
CA GLN A 319 -4.60 -7.53 -38.15
C GLN A 319 -5.97 -8.16 -38.33
N ASP A 320 -5.97 -9.43 -38.71
CA ASP A 320 -7.09 -10.35 -38.50
C ASP A 320 -6.91 -11.14 -37.19
N LEU A 321 -7.90 -11.98 -36.84
CA LEU A 321 -7.84 -12.77 -35.61
C LEU A 321 -6.58 -13.64 -35.52
N THR A 322 -6.13 -14.24 -36.63
CA THR A 322 -4.99 -15.18 -36.64
C THR A 322 -3.68 -14.44 -36.41
N SER A 323 -3.45 -13.39 -37.19
CA SER A 323 -2.26 -12.52 -37.07
C SER A 323 -2.21 -11.83 -35.69
N ALA A 324 -3.34 -11.36 -35.17
CA ALA A 324 -3.42 -10.76 -33.84
C ALA A 324 -3.06 -11.76 -32.72
N ILE A 325 -3.54 -13.00 -32.78
CA ILE A 325 -3.20 -14.06 -31.82
C ILE A 325 -1.71 -14.42 -31.91
N HIS A 326 -1.20 -14.69 -33.11
CA HIS A 326 0.19 -15.10 -33.34
C HIS A 326 1.19 -14.04 -32.92
N ASN A 327 0.97 -12.78 -33.29
CA ASN A 327 1.84 -11.65 -32.94
C ASN A 327 1.51 -11.06 -31.56
N SER A 328 0.49 -11.61 -30.89
CA SER A 328 0.02 -11.19 -29.57
C SER A 328 -0.29 -9.68 -29.49
N VAL A 329 -0.97 -9.15 -30.51
CA VAL A 329 -1.18 -7.71 -30.73
C VAL A 329 -2.19 -7.13 -29.73
N ASN A 330 -1.74 -6.37 -28.73
CA ASN A 330 -2.64 -5.90 -27.67
C ASN A 330 -3.78 -5.01 -28.17
N TRP A 331 -3.48 -4.06 -29.06
CA TRP A 331 -4.46 -3.06 -29.48
C TRP A 331 -5.68 -3.69 -30.17
N TYR A 332 -5.52 -4.84 -30.82
CA TYR A 332 -6.61 -5.57 -31.47
C TYR A 332 -7.65 -6.06 -30.45
N PHE A 333 -7.18 -6.72 -29.39
CA PHE A 333 -8.02 -7.26 -28.31
C PHE A 333 -8.59 -6.13 -27.44
N GLN A 334 -7.80 -5.10 -27.16
CA GLN A 334 -8.29 -3.88 -26.50
C GLN A 334 -9.42 -3.21 -27.29
N ALA A 335 -9.41 -3.27 -28.63
CA ALA A 335 -10.50 -2.78 -29.47
C ALA A 335 -11.75 -3.67 -29.40
N ILE A 336 -11.59 -5.00 -29.21
CA ILE A 336 -12.72 -5.91 -28.93
C ILE A 336 -13.36 -5.53 -27.59
N ASP A 337 -12.58 -5.50 -26.51
CA ASP A 337 -13.08 -5.14 -25.18
C ASP A 337 -13.73 -3.76 -25.13
N SER A 338 -13.15 -2.78 -25.83
CA SER A 338 -13.69 -1.42 -25.91
C SER A 338 -15.04 -1.37 -26.62
N GLN A 339 -15.23 -2.17 -27.67
CA GLN A 339 -16.50 -2.26 -28.41
C GLN A 339 -17.55 -3.07 -27.65
N ALA A 340 -17.15 -4.14 -26.97
CA ALA A 340 -18.04 -4.95 -26.13
C ALA A 340 -18.54 -4.16 -24.90
N GLY A 341 -17.66 -3.38 -24.29
CA GLY A 341 -17.95 -2.60 -23.10
C GLY A 341 -17.90 -3.41 -21.80
N PHE A 342 -17.95 -2.68 -20.68
CA PHE A 342 -17.60 -3.24 -19.36
C PHE A 342 -18.53 -4.37 -18.90
N GLU A 343 -19.82 -4.20 -19.17
CA GLU A 343 -20.84 -5.15 -18.75
C GLU A 343 -20.76 -6.46 -19.54
N ALA A 344 -20.55 -6.40 -20.85
CA ALA A 344 -20.39 -7.57 -21.70
C ALA A 344 -19.16 -8.39 -21.29
N VAL A 345 -18.01 -7.72 -21.08
CA VAL A 345 -16.78 -8.36 -20.60
C VAL A 345 -16.99 -9.06 -19.26
N ARG A 346 -17.61 -8.37 -18.28
CA ARG A 346 -17.86 -8.97 -16.96
C ARG A 346 -18.80 -10.18 -17.05
N THR A 347 -19.90 -10.05 -17.79
CA THR A 347 -20.85 -11.15 -18.01
C THR A 347 -20.16 -12.32 -18.69
N PHE A 348 -19.32 -12.07 -19.69
CA PHE A 348 -18.58 -13.12 -20.39
C PHE A 348 -17.61 -13.87 -19.48
N LEU A 349 -16.82 -13.16 -18.66
CA LEU A 349 -15.94 -13.79 -17.67
C LEU A 349 -16.70 -14.66 -16.67
N GLN A 350 -17.90 -14.24 -16.28
CA GLN A 350 -18.79 -15.04 -15.42
C GLN A 350 -19.31 -16.28 -16.15
N THR A 351 -19.74 -16.14 -17.41
CA THR A 351 -20.24 -17.25 -18.25
C THR A 351 -19.22 -18.36 -18.40
N ILE A 352 -17.95 -18.00 -18.66
CA ILE A 352 -16.88 -18.98 -18.82
C ILE A 352 -16.21 -19.34 -17.48
N ASN A 353 -16.68 -18.81 -16.35
CA ASN A 353 -16.09 -18.98 -15.02
C ASN A 353 -14.57 -18.69 -14.96
N TYR A 354 -14.14 -17.55 -15.51
CA TYR A 354 -12.73 -17.22 -15.64
C TYR A 354 -12.09 -16.78 -14.32
N GLY A 355 -11.41 -17.68 -13.62
CA GLY A 355 -10.56 -17.33 -12.48
C GLY A 355 -11.29 -16.50 -11.41
N ASN A 356 -10.72 -15.35 -11.04
CA ASN A 356 -11.35 -14.42 -10.09
C ASN A 356 -12.39 -13.47 -10.70
N GLN A 357 -12.59 -13.51 -12.02
CA GLN A 357 -13.59 -12.73 -12.78
C GLN A 357 -13.51 -11.20 -12.55
N ASN A 358 -12.36 -10.69 -12.11
CA ASN A 358 -12.19 -9.30 -11.71
C ASN A 358 -11.62 -8.46 -12.87
N THR A 359 -12.42 -7.52 -13.37
CA THR A 359 -12.05 -6.60 -14.46
C THR A 359 -11.41 -5.29 -13.99
N GLY A 360 -11.18 -5.11 -12.68
CA GLY A 360 -10.62 -3.88 -12.14
C GLY A 360 -11.49 -2.66 -12.47
N THR A 361 -10.84 -1.56 -12.89
CA THR A 361 -11.53 -0.31 -13.30
C THR A 361 -11.21 0.13 -14.73
N ASN A 362 -10.29 -0.56 -15.41
CA ASN A 362 -9.82 -0.19 -16.75
C ASN A 362 -9.87 -1.40 -17.69
N LEU A 363 -10.79 -1.35 -18.67
CA LEU A 363 -10.97 -2.43 -19.62
C LEU A 363 -9.78 -2.66 -20.54
N ASN A 364 -8.93 -1.65 -20.77
CA ASN A 364 -7.77 -1.84 -21.64
C ASN A 364 -6.63 -2.58 -20.95
N LEU A 365 -6.70 -2.74 -19.62
CA LEU A 365 -5.57 -3.21 -18.83
C LEU A 365 -5.88 -4.41 -17.93
N TYR A 366 -7.14 -4.81 -17.69
CA TYR A 366 -7.48 -5.76 -16.61
C TYR A 366 -6.80 -7.14 -16.69
N TRP A 367 -6.48 -7.63 -17.90
CA TRP A 367 -5.72 -8.87 -18.08
C TRP A 367 -4.19 -8.66 -18.05
N THR A 368 -3.71 -7.43 -17.96
CA THR A 368 -2.27 -7.03 -17.92
C THR A 368 -1.87 -6.25 -16.66
N ASP A 369 -2.80 -5.67 -15.90
CA ASP A 369 -2.56 -4.87 -14.68
C ASP A 369 -2.69 -5.68 -13.39
N PHE A 370 -2.79 -7.00 -13.51
CA PHE A 370 -2.93 -7.95 -12.42
C PHE A 370 -4.27 -7.93 -11.67
N SER A 371 -5.31 -7.26 -12.21
CA SER A 371 -6.68 -7.34 -11.68
C SER A 371 -7.29 -8.72 -11.91
N LEU A 372 -7.37 -9.15 -13.18
CA LEU A 372 -7.84 -10.48 -13.54
C LEU A 372 -6.75 -11.51 -13.25
N LYS A 373 -7.13 -12.58 -12.58
CA LYS A 373 -6.21 -13.66 -12.20
C LYS A 373 -6.88 -15.02 -12.37
N ILE A 374 -6.10 -15.99 -12.80
CA ILE A 374 -6.49 -17.39 -13.01
C ILE A 374 -5.30 -18.29 -12.68
N SER A 375 -5.55 -19.46 -12.11
CA SER A 375 -4.50 -20.41 -11.77
C SER A 375 -4.14 -21.30 -12.97
N PRO A 376 -2.94 -21.91 -12.98
CA PRO A 376 -2.55 -22.88 -14.03
C PRO A 376 -3.52 -24.07 -14.16
N ILE A 377 -4.09 -24.54 -13.06
CA ILE A 377 -5.11 -25.58 -13.07
C ILE A 377 -6.39 -25.08 -13.77
N GLU A 378 -6.89 -23.90 -13.37
CA GLU A 378 -8.08 -23.31 -14.00
C GLU A 378 -7.86 -23.05 -15.50
N GLN A 379 -6.64 -22.67 -15.93
CA GLN A 379 -6.32 -22.56 -17.36
C GLN A 379 -6.50 -23.90 -18.09
N VAL A 380 -6.09 -25.01 -17.49
CA VAL A 380 -6.28 -26.35 -18.09
C VAL A 380 -7.74 -26.75 -18.12
N GLU A 381 -8.48 -26.58 -17.02
CA GLU A 381 -9.93 -26.86 -16.97
C GLU A 381 -10.67 -26.03 -18.02
N LEU A 382 -10.34 -24.74 -18.14
CA LEU A 382 -10.97 -23.84 -19.10
C LEU A 382 -10.58 -24.13 -20.55
N LEU A 383 -9.38 -24.66 -20.80
CA LEU A 383 -8.98 -25.17 -22.11
C LEU A 383 -9.77 -26.43 -22.50
N GLN A 384 -10.11 -27.30 -21.54
CA GLN A 384 -10.99 -28.45 -21.79
C GLN A 384 -12.38 -27.98 -22.19
N ASP A 385 -12.95 -27.02 -21.44
CA ASP A 385 -14.27 -26.45 -21.75
C ASP A 385 -14.29 -25.74 -23.11
N PHE A 386 -13.23 -24.99 -23.42
CA PHE A 386 -13.03 -24.39 -24.74
C PHE A 386 -13.00 -25.45 -25.85
N TYR A 387 -12.22 -26.50 -25.65
CA TYR A 387 -12.01 -27.51 -26.67
C TYR A 387 -13.27 -28.33 -26.95
N GLN A 388 -13.99 -28.69 -25.89
CA GLN A 388 -15.22 -29.48 -25.96
C GLN A 388 -16.46 -28.61 -26.26
N ASN A 389 -16.30 -27.28 -26.24
CA ASN A 389 -17.37 -26.30 -26.33
C ASN A 389 -18.45 -26.48 -25.25
N ASN A 390 -18.01 -26.70 -24.01
CA ASN A 390 -18.91 -26.82 -22.85
C ASN A 390 -19.59 -25.48 -22.49
N PHE A 391 -19.13 -24.37 -23.07
CA PHE A 391 -19.79 -23.07 -22.99
C PHE A 391 -21.06 -22.97 -23.83
N HIS A 392 -21.28 -23.91 -24.77
CA HIS A 392 -22.39 -23.90 -25.73
C HIS A 392 -22.42 -22.68 -26.67
N PHE A 393 -21.24 -22.19 -27.05
CA PHE A 393 -21.06 -21.12 -28.05
C PHE A 393 -21.22 -21.63 -29.49
N ASP A 394 -21.27 -20.73 -30.47
CA ASP A 394 -21.31 -21.14 -31.88
C ASP A 394 -20.06 -21.95 -32.22
N SER A 395 -20.28 -23.18 -32.70
CA SER A 395 -19.21 -24.08 -33.11
C SER A 395 -18.23 -23.45 -34.11
N LYS A 396 -18.70 -22.56 -35.01
CA LYS A 396 -17.84 -21.86 -35.98
C LYS A 396 -16.87 -20.91 -35.28
N ASN A 397 -17.32 -20.27 -34.21
CA ASN A 397 -16.52 -19.34 -33.43
C ASN A 397 -15.43 -20.09 -32.66
N ILE A 398 -15.77 -21.22 -32.04
CA ILE A 398 -14.78 -22.12 -31.42
C ILE A 398 -13.73 -22.56 -32.45
N GLN A 399 -14.15 -23.00 -33.64
CA GLN A 399 -13.21 -23.44 -34.68
C GLN A 399 -12.32 -22.32 -35.21
N ALA A 400 -12.84 -21.09 -35.31
CA ALA A 400 -12.04 -19.93 -35.69
C ALA A 400 -10.90 -19.67 -34.69
N VAL A 401 -11.20 -19.74 -33.38
CA VAL A 401 -10.18 -19.57 -32.34
C VAL A 401 -9.20 -20.75 -32.31
N LYS A 402 -9.67 -22.00 -32.44
CA LYS A 402 -8.78 -23.18 -32.55
C LYS A 402 -7.79 -23.04 -33.71
N LYS A 403 -8.28 -22.59 -34.87
CA LYS A 403 -7.43 -22.34 -36.05
C LYS A 403 -6.38 -21.25 -35.77
N ALA A 404 -6.77 -20.17 -35.10
CA ALA A 404 -5.87 -19.08 -34.74
C ALA A 404 -4.81 -19.48 -33.69
N LEU A 405 -5.01 -20.58 -32.96
CA LEU A 405 -4.07 -21.10 -31.96
C LEU A 405 -3.09 -22.14 -32.51
N LEU A 406 -3.26 -22.61 -33.75
CA LEU A 406 -2.42 -23.66 -34.33
C LEU A 406 -0.99 -23.14 -34.53
N LEU A 407 -0.03 -23.73 -33.81
CA LEU A 407 1.38 -23.35 -33.89
C LEU A 407 2.17 -24.22 -34.86
N SER A 408 1.91 -25.52 -34.86
CA SER A 408 2.62 -26.47 -35.72
C SER A 408 1.88 -27.80 -35.84
N THR A 409 1.98 -28.43 -37.01
CA THR A 409 1.52 -29.79 -37.26
C THR A 409 2.70 -30.66 -37.67
N THR A 410 2.81 -31.85 -37.08
CA THR A 410 3.81 -32.88 -37.39
C THR A 410 3.11 -34.18 -37.73
N SER A 411 3.87 -35.23 -38.07
CA SER A 411 3.31 -36.59 -38.21
C SER A 411 2.75 -37.16 -36.91
N SER A 412 3.12 -36.59 -35.77
CA SER A 412 2.73 -37.06 -34.43
C SER A 412 1.45 -36.38 -33.90
N GLY A 413 1.03 -35.27 -34.53
CA GLY A 413 -0.12 -34.49 -34.10
C GLY A 413 0.00 -32.99 -34.40
N SER A 414 -0.88 -32.20 -33.81
CA SER A 414 -0.89 -30.73 -33.89
C SER A 414 -0.75 -30.11 -32.51
N LEU A 415 0.09 -29.07 -32.41
CA LEU A 415 0.29 -28.27 -31.21
C LEU A 415 -0.43 -26.93 -31.36
N TYR A 416 -1.28 -26.63 -30.40
CA TYR A 416 -2.01 -25.37 -30.28
C TYR A 416 -1.59 -24.68 -29.00
N GLY A 417 -1.47 -23.35 -29.02
CA GLY A 417 -1.18 -22.65 -27.78
C GLY A 417 -1.02 -21.15 -27.88
N LYS A 418 -0.96 -20.51 -26.71
CA LYS A 418 -0.81 -19.07 -26.55
C LYS A 418 0.20 -18.75 -25.46
N THR A 419 1.11 -17.84 -25.77
CA THR A 419 2.04 -17.25 -24.81
C THR A 419 1.45 -16.05 -24.08
N GLY A 420 1.92 -15.83 -22.85
CA GLY A 420 1.68 -14.62 -22.07
C GLY A 420 2.96 -14.13 -21.39
N THR A 421 3.17 -12.81 -21.37
CA THR A 421 4.28 -12.19 -20.62
C THR A 421 3.74 -10.97 -19.88
N GLY A 422 3.93 -10.95 -18.57
CA GLY A 422 3.61 -9.84 -17.67
C GLY A 422 4.85 -9.07 -17.27
N ARG A 423 4.77 -7.74 -17.30
CA ARG A 423 5.90 -6.85 -17.04
C ARG A 423 5.62 -5.95 -15.84
N VAL A 424 6.59 -5.84 -14.94
CA VAL A 424 6.55 -4.90 -13.81
C VAL A 424 7.84 -4.08 -13.82
N ASN A 425 7.71 -2.75 -13.85
CA ASN A 425 8.85 -1.82 -13.92
C ASN A 425 9.83 -2.15 -15.07
N GLY A 426 9.30 -2.52 -16.24
CA GLY A 426 10.09 -2.87 -17.43
C GLY A 426 10.74 -4.25 -17.41
N LYS A 427 10.58 -5.04 -16.34
CA LYS A 427 11.11 -6.40 -16.22
C LYS A 427 10.02 -7.44 -16.46
N ASP A 428 10.37 -8.52 -17.16
CA ASP A 428 9.46 -9.64 -17.41
C ASP A 428 9.44 -10.55 -16.19
N VAL A 429 8.31 -10.61 -15.48
CA VAL A 429 8.21 -11.26 -14.15
C VAL A 429 7.22 -12.42 -14.12
N ASN A 430 6.42 -12.59 -15.16
CA ASN A 430 5.34 -13.58 -15.23
C ASN A 430 5.24 -14.11 -16.66
N GLY A 431 5.65 -15.36 -16.88
CA GLY A 431 5.64 -16.03 -18.17
C GLY A 431 4.61 -17.15 -18.21
N TRP A 432 3.88 -17.24 -19.32
CA TRP A 432 2.88 -18.27 -19.57
C TRP A 432 3.08 -18.92 -20.93
N PHE A 433 2.85 -20.23 -20.98
CA PHE A 433 2.49 -20.93 -22.19
C PHE A 433 1.41 -21.96 -21.87
N ILE A 434 0.26 -21.82 -22.51
CA ILE A 434 -0.89 -22.69 -22.32
C ILE A 434 -1.37 -23.20 -23.68
N GLY A 435 -2.03 -24.34 -23.70
CA GLY A 435 -2.56 -24.89 -24.94
C GLY A 435 -2.91 -26.36 -24.84
N TYR A 436 -3.01 -26.99 -26.00
CA TYR A 436 -3.29 -28.42 -26.10
C TYR A 436 -2.61 -29.04 -27.30
N ILE A 437 -2.43 -30.36 -27.24
CA ILE A 437 -1.92 -31.19 -28.32
C ILE A 437 -3.02 -32.15 -28.75
N GLU A 438 -3.31 -32.17 -30.03
CA GLU A 438 -4.16 -33.19 -30.66
C GLU A 438 -3.27 -34.24 -31.31
N THR A 439 -3.40 -35.49 -30.86
CA THR A 439 -2.82 -36.67 -31.52
C THR A 439 -3.95 -37.46 -32.18
N SER A 440 -3.63 -38.57 -32.87
CA SER A 440 -4.67 -39.38 -33.53
C SER A 440 -5.70 -39.95 -32.55
N ASN A 441 -5.31 -40.22 -31.30
CA ASN A 441 -6.13 -40.97 -30.33
C ASN A 441 -6.30 -40.26 -28.99
N ASN A 442 -5.71 -39.09 -28.79
CA ASN A 442 -5.71 -38.41 -27.50
C ASN A 442 -5.54 -36.89 -27.65
N THR A 443 -6.06 -36.16 -26.67
CA THR A 443 -5.84 -34.71 -26.51
C THR A 443 -5.20 -34.47 -25.14
N TYR A 444 -4.10 -33.72 -25.13
CA TYR A 444 -3.41 -33.32 -23.91
C TYR A 444 -3.53 -31.82 -23.72
N TYR A 445 -3.99 -31.38 -22.55
CA TYR A 445 -4.11 -29.96 -22.21
C TYR A 445 -3.03 -29.58 -21.23
N PHE A 446 -2.40 -28.42 -21.40
CA PHE A 446 -1.31 -28.01 -20.54
C PHE A 446 -1.34 -26.52 -20.22
N ALA A 447 -0.78 -26.20 -19.06
CA ALA A 447 -0.45 -24.84 -18.67
C ALA A 447 0.89 -24.81 -17.95
N THR A 448 1.79 -23.95 -18.40
CA THR A 448 3.06 -23.66 -17.76
C THR A 448 3.08 -22.21 -17.33
N ASN A 449 3.29 -21.97 -16.03
CA ASN A 449 3.54 -20.64 -15.49
C ASN A 449 4.93 -20.59 -14.88
N ILE A 450 5.67 -19.53 -15.18
CA ILE A 450 6.95 -19.22 -14.56
C ILE A 450 6.96 -17.80 -14.01
N GLN A 451 7.62 -17.60 -12.89
CA GLN A 451 7.77 -16.32 -12.22
C GLN A 451 9.22 -16.13 -11.78
N SER A 452 9.70 -14.90 -11.88
CA SER A 452 11.03 -14.49 -11.43
C SER A 452 11.08 -12.96 -11.30
N SER A 453 12.12 -12.45 -10.64
CA SER A 453 12.38 -11.01 -10.59
C SER A 453 12.70 -10.39 -11.96
N SER A 454 13.11 -11.20 -12.93
CA SER A 454 13.28 -10.84 -14.35
C SER A 454 13.44 -12.09 -15.22
N GLY A 455 13.15 -11.98 -16.53
CA GLY A 455 13.38 -13.04 -17.52
C GLY A 455 12.26 -14.08 -17.64
N ALA A 456 11.21 -13.99 -16.81
CA ALA A 456 10.05 -14.86 -16.89
C ALA A 456 9.14 -14.41 -18.06
N THR A 457 9.42 -14.93 -19.25
CA THR A 457 8.69 -14.61 -20.49
C THR A 457 7.86 -15.80 -20.96
N GLY A 458 6.83 -15.56 -21.75
CA GLY A 458 6.07 -16.61 -22.40
C GLY A 458 6.92 -17.52 -23.31
N SER A 459 7.96 -16.97 -23.96
CA SER A 459 8.90 -17.78 -24.75
C SER A 459 9.69 -18.76 -23.89
N GLN A 460 10.19 -18.32 -22.72
CA GLN A 460 10.86 -19.23 -21.78
C GLN A 460 9.90 -20.30 -21.24
N ALA A 461 8.65 -19.93 -20.95
CA ALA A 461 7.62 -20.90 -20.60
C ALA A 461 7.41 -21.92 -21.72
N THR A 462 7.35 -21.50 -22.99
CA THR A 462 7.23 -22.40 -24.15
C THR A 462 8.38 -23.39 -24.26
N GLU A 463 9.63 -22.95 -24.08
CA GLU A 463 10.79 -23.83 -24.15
C GLU A 463 10.78 -24.88 -23.03
N ILE A 464 10.42 -24.47 -21.80
CA ILE A 464 10.23 -25.39 -20.68
C ILE A 464 9.13 -26.40 -21.01
N THR A 465 7.97 -25.95 -21.48
CA THR A 465 6.84 -26.82 -21.85
C THR A 465 7.24 -27.83 -22.92
N LYS A 466 7.90 -27.41 -24.00
CA LYS A 466 8.35 -28.32 -25.07
C LYS A 466 9.33 -29.36 -24.55
N SER A 467 10.29 -28.94 -23.70
CA SER A 467 11.23 -29.86 -23.06
C SER A 467 10.51 -30.90 -22.19
N VAL A 468 9.54 -30.48 -21.37
CA VAL A 468 8.76 -31.38 -20.51
C VAL A 468 7.91 -32.34 -21.34
N LEU A 469 7.19 -31.84 -22.35
CA LEU A 469 6.36 -32.67 -23.24
C LEU A 469 7.21 -33.68 -24.04
N SER A 470 8.43 -33.31 -24.42
CA SER A 470 9.39 -34.21 -25.07
C SER A 470 9.88 -35.32 -24.12
N ASN A 471 10.22 -34.96 -22.88
CA ASN A 471 10.61 -35.92 -21.85
C ASN A 471 9.48 -36.91 -21.49
N LEU A 472 8.23 -36.45 -21.54
CA LEU A 472 7.05 -37.29 -21.36
C LEU A 472 6.70 -38.12 -22.61
N GLY A 473 7.38 -37.91 -23.73
CA GLY A 473 7.14 -38.62 -24.99
C GLY A 473 5.85 -38.18 -25.72
N ILE A 474 5.29 -37.02 -25.37
CA ILE A 474 4.01 -36.52 -25.91
C ILE A 474 4.24 -35.69 -27.18
N TRP A 475 5.29 -34.87 -27.22
CA TRP A 475 5.56 -33.97 -28.34
C TRP A 475 7.06 -33.86 -28.61
N LYS A 476 7.46 -33.93 -29.89
CA LYS A 476 8.86 -33.84 -30.31
C LYS A 476 9.09 -32.67 -31.25
#